data_AF-A0A956QGT1-F1
#
_entry.id   AF-A0A956QGT1-F1
#
_cell.length_a   1.000
_cell.length_b   1.000
_cell.length_c   1.000
_cell.angle_alpha   90.00
_cell.angle_beta   90.00
_cell.angle_gamma   90.00
#
_symmetry.space_group_name_H-M   'P 1'
#
loop_
_entity.id
_entity.type
_entity.pdbx_description
1 polymer ?
#
loop_
_entity_poly.entity_id
_entity_poly.type
_entity_poly.pdbx_seq_one_letter_code
_entity_poly.pdbx_strand_id
1 'polypeptide(L)'
;MRALIRKELAQLLPVALLFLTLFLLDGVMALLVTPVDQMGWSDILDVLKPDSSRALSFFHYLFGFSLAFCLFPREYEDGTIAFLHTLPISRRGIFLAKWGAAQLLILGVVSLTQVFYFALHLVSADSMGYAQFHLATAVTIAALWGLVAGLGLAHGLLLSFGRNYGLLVWATLAWLVTRFETLAPRLMWLDPTRLGAARYYGVQLEVAWSDALCHLLAALVCLVLAERLWSGRGGQATRAYSDSARALPGRFALGCAGFLIVIFLAIVLIGGDSSDDKDETFQSFQTARLVTRHYQFTFPVNLRNRAVQLAGSADRIYEAAVKALNAPEGPPIVADLTDVSYAHLGIASKGKMRVDITQDGDPKLLEHILFHETCHVLAHRIAGKRLQDYTAAASFFSEGSSEYEAFEAISSKRSRRASRQQAVAMWSRHKLKFTDLTDPEKLMRHLDEGTPYTLGEIWVAALVDVYGPTAPGRVYASIGRPDGPDIRDPVVFWQDTLQAEGFSFERVRAAWLRRLKQLETEEADFLARLPRLTTTVSRDGEGVWLEVRADRALPKDWRLVARVRKNAGSKTVPLTMKEGRFYVGDNPGSFDYQAGVDFNRDAYPFVETWHTAHSGKS
;
A
#
# COMPACT_ATOMS: atom_id res chain seq x y z
N MET A 1 6.34 -37.09 -33.22
CA MET A 1 6.03 -35.89 -32.40
C MET A 1 5.78 -36.22 -30.92
N ARG A 2 4.78 -37.04 -30.58
CA ARG A 2 4.45 -37.38 -29.17
C ARG A 2 5.64 -37.91 -28.35
N ALA A 3 6.42 -38.84 -28.91
CA ALA A 3 7.60 -39.39 -28.25
C ALA A 3 8.67 -38.32 -27.94
N LEU A 4 8.85 -37.35 -28.83
CA LEU A 4 9.76 -36.23 -28.64
C LEU A 4 9.29 -35.32 -27.51
N ILE A 5 8.01 -34.91 -27.51
CA ILE A 5 7.43 -34.11 -26.42
C ILE A 5 7.60 -34.83 -25.07
N ARG A 6 7.31 -36.13 -25.01
CA ARG A 6 7.49 -36.91 -23.77
C ARG A 6 8.94 -36.92 -23.29
N LYS A 7 9.91 -37.08 -24.20
CA LYS A 7 11.35 -37.00 -23.88
C LYS A 7 11.68 -35.62 -23.31
N GLU A 8 11.28 -34.55 -23.98
CA GLU A 8 11.59 -33.18 -23.55
C GLU A 8 10.93 -32.81 -22.22
N LEU A 9 9.69 -33.26 -21.98
CA LEU A 9 9.02 -33.10 -20.68
C LEU A 9 9.79 -33.81 -19.56
N ALA A 10 10.19 -35.07 -19.76
CA ALA A 10 10.96 -35.82 -18.76
C ALA A 10 12.32 -35.15 -18.48
N GLN A 11 12.94 -34.57 -19.51
CA GLN A 11 14.22 -33.88 -19.39
C GLN A 11 14.12 -32.54 -18.67
N LEU A 12 13.05 -31.77 -18.89
CA LEU A 12 12.84 -30.46 -18.27
C LEU A 12 12.16 -30.53 -16.90
N LEU A 13 11.56 -31.67 -16.55
CA LEU A 13 10.83 -31.88 -15.29
C LEU A 13 11.66 -31.51 -14.03
N PRO A 14 12.96 -31.83 -13.91
CA PRO A 14 13.72 -31.43 -12.72
C PRO A 14 13.78 -29.91 -12.50
N VAL A 15 13.89 -29.13 -13.58
CA VAL A 15 13.88 -27.65 -13.51
C VAL A 15 12.49 -27.16 -13.13
N ALA A 16 11.44 -27.75 -13.70
CA ALA A 16 10.06 -27.42 -13.34
C ALA A 16 9.75 -27.72 -11.87
N LEU A 17 10.23 -28.85 -11.34
CA LEU A 17 10.07 -29.20 -9.92
C LEU A 17 10.83 -28.24 -9.00
N LEU A 18 12.05 -27.83 -9.36
CA LEU A 18 12.81 -26.82 -8.60
C LEU A 18 12.03 -25.51 -8.47
N PHE A 19 11.55 -24.96 -9.59
CA PHE A 19 10.80 -23.71 -9.57
C PHE A 19 9.43 -23.86 -8.89
N LEU A 20 8.74 -24.99 -9.08
CA LEU A 20 7.54 -25.29 -8.31
C LEU A 20 7.84 -25.25 -6.80
N THR A 21 8.89 -25.92 -6.32
CA THR A 21 9.27 -25.86 -4.91
C THR A 21 9.56 -24.44 -4.45
N LEU A 22 10.25 -23.61 -5.25
CA LEU A 22 10.51 -22.21 -4.91
C LEU A 22 9.22 -21.39 -4.81
N PHE A 23 8.26 -21.57 -5.71
CA PHE A 23 6.97 -20.88 -5.65
C PHE A 23 6.11 -21.37 -4.47
N LEU A 24 6.13 -22.66 -4.17
CA LEU A 24 5.41 -23.21 -3.02
C LEU A 24 6.03 -22.78 -1.69
N LEU A 25 7.36 -22.58 -1.63
CA LEU A 25 8.05 -22.17 -0.42
C LEU A 25 7.52 -20.84 0.12
N ASP A 26 7.16 -19.90 -0.76
CA ASP A 26 6.56 -18.63 -0.37
C ASP A 26 5.27 -18.84 0.45
N GLY A 27 4.33 -19.63 -0.06
CA GLY A 27 3.10 -19.95 0.68
C GLY A 27 3.34 -20.80 1.94
N VAL A 28 4.34 -21.68 1.95
CA VAL A 28 4.75 -22.40 3.17
C VAL A 28 5.33 -21.45 4.22
N MET A 29 6.17 -20.49 3.80
CA MET A 29 6.75 -19.50 4.69
C MET A 29 5.67 -18.60 5.28
N ALA A 30 4.65 -18.22 4.50
CA ALA A 30 3.49 -17.52 5.02
C ALA A 30 2.88 -18.31 6.20
N LEU A 31 2.64 -19.61 6.04
CA LEU A 31 2.05 -20.47 7.08
C LEU A 31 2.90 -20.58 8.35
N LEU A 32 4.22 -20.47 8.22
CA LEU A 32 5.15 -20.52 9.35
C LEU A 32 5.20 -19.20 10.13
N VAL A 33 4.93 -18.07 9.46
CA VAL A 33 5.05 -16.73 10.04
C VAL A 33 3.72 -16.20 10.58
N THR A 34 2.61 -16.57 9.96
CA THR A 34 1.28 -16.05 10.29
C THR A 34 0.34 -17.20 10.70
N PRO A 35 -0.37 -17.10 11.83
CA PRO A 35 -1.40 -18.08 12.18
C PRO A 35 -2.47 -18.20 11.10
N VAL A 36 -2.86 -19.44 10.75
CA VAL A 36 -3.76 -19.74 9.64
C VAL A 36 -5.16 -19.10 9.81
N ASP A 37 -5.58 -18.93 11.06
CA ASP A 37 -6.83 -18.26 11.44
C ASP A 37 -6.80 -16.73 11.26
N GLN A 38 -5.63 -16.15 10.97
CA GLN A 38 -5.43 -14.71 10.79
C GLN A 38 -5.06 -14.33 9.35
N MET A 39 -4.89 -15.31 8.46
CA MET A 39 -4.49 -15.09 7.08
C MET A 39 -5.69 -14.73 6.20
N GLY A 40 -5.65 -13.57 5.56
CA GLY A 40 -6.49 -13.28 4.41
C GLY A 40 -5.90 -13.85 3.11
N TRP A 41 -6.70 -13.88 2.04
CA TRP A 41 -6.22 -14.33 0.73
C TRP A 41 -5.05 -13.48 0.19
N SER A 42 -5.04 -12.18 0.48
CA SER A 42 -3.93 -11.27 0.17
C SER A 42 -2.67 -11.52 0.98
N ASP A 43 -2.77 -12.16 2.14
CA ASP A 43 -1.62 -12.55 2.97
C ASP A 43 -1.01 -13.87 2.51
N ILE A 44 -1.85 -14.74 1.90
CA ILE A 44 -1.42 -16.01 1.30
C ILE A 44 -0.79 -15.79 -0.06
N LEU A 45 -1.37 -14.91 -0.87
CA LEU A 45 -0.93 -14.60 -2.22
C LEU A 45 -0.33 -13.20 -2.25
N ASP A 46 0.96 -13.10 -1.95
CA ASP A 46 1.67 -11.83 -1.82
C ASP A 46 1.56 -10.95 -3.08
N VAL A 47 1.33 -11.55 -4.25
CA VAL A 47 1.10 -10.83 -5.51
C VAL A 47 -0.11 -9.89 -5.49
N LEU A 48 -1.08 -10.12 -4.60
CA LEU A 48 -2.27 -9.27 -4.44
C LEU A 48 -1.92 -7.95 -3.73
N LYS A 49 -0.77 -7.88 -3.04
CA LYS A 49 -0.29 -6.65 -2.43
C LYS A 49 0.33 -5.75 -3.53
N PRO A 50 0.06 -4.44 -3.50
CA PRO A 50 0.78 -3.48 -4.34
C PRO A 50 2.29 -3.62 -4.09
N ASP A 51 3.09 -3.53 -5.16
CA ASP A 51 4.56 -3.45 -5.14
C ASP A 51 5.37 -4.71 -4.74
N SER A 52 4.79 -5.70 -4.06
CA SER A 52 5.44 -6.98 -3.71
C SER A 52 5.60 -7.96 -4.90
N SER A 53 4.77 -7.79 -5.92
CA SER A 53 4.57 -8.75 -7.02
C SER A 53 5.71 -8.80 -8.05
N ARG A 54 6.64 -7.85 -8.01
CA ARG A 54 7.73 -7.75 -8.99
C ARG A 54 8.76 -8.87 -8.86
N ALA A 55 9.16 -9.20 -7.64
CA ALA A 55 10.14 -10.27 -7.38
C ALA A 55 9.61 -11.63 -7.86
N LEU A 56 8.35 -11.94 -7.54
CA LEU A 56 7.71 -13.18 -7.97
C LEU A 56 7.57 -13.26 -9.50
N SER A 57 7.25 -12.13 -10.15
CA SER A 57 7.20 -12.03 -11.62
C SER A 57 8.58 -12.24 -12.25
N PHE A 58 9.63 -11.71 -11.64
CA PHE A 58 11.01 -11.99 -12.05
C PHE A 58 11.36 -13.48 -11.96
N PHE A 59 10.96 -14.18 -10.89
CA PHE A 59 11.19 -15.63 -10.79
C PHE A 59 10.43 -16.42 -11.86
N HIS A 60 9.21 -16.02 -12.24
CA HIS A 60 8.49 -16.63 -13.36
C HIS A 60 9.20 -16.38 -14.69
N TYR A 61 9.68 -15.16 -14.91
CA TYR A 61 10.50 -14.84 -16.09
C TYR A 61 11.77 -15.71 -16.13
N LEU A 62 12.48 -15.81 -15.00
CA LEU A 62 13.70 -16.59 -14.86
C LEU A 62 13.44 -18.10 -15.05
N PHE A 63 12.28 -18.59 -14.61
CA PHE A 63 11.85 -19.97 -14.84
C PHE A 63 11.77 -20.28 -16.34
N GLY A 64 11.02 -19.49 -17.10
CA GLY A 64 10.92 -19.67 -18.55
C GLY A 64 12.27 -19.54 -19.25
N PHE A 65 13.08 -18.57 -18.83
CA PHE A 65 14.43 -18.35 -19.34
C PHE A 65 15.35 -19.56 -19.07
N SER A 66 15.29 -20.14 -17.87
CA SER A 66 16.07 -21.32 -17.48
C SER A 66 15.69 -22.55 -18.30
N LEU A 67 14.37 -22.77 -18.52
CA LEU A 67 13.90 -23.84 -19.40
C LEU A 67 14.48 -23.71 -20.82
N ALA A 68 14.58 -22.49 -21.34
CA ALA A 68 15.16 -22.24 -22.66
C ALA A 68 16.63 -22.70 -22.76
N PHE A 69 17.42 -22.44 -21.73
CA PHE A 69 18.84 -22.82 -21.67
C PHE A 69 19.03 -24.34 -21.52
N CYS A 70 18.07 -25.04 -20.94
CA CYS A 70 18.08 -26.51 -20.86
C CYS A 70 17.60 -27.21 -22.16
N LEU A 71 17.01 -26.48 -23.11
CA LEU A 71 16.41 -27.05 -24.32
C LEU A 71 17.39 -27.32 -25.46
N PHE A 72 18.02 -26.26 -25.98
CA PHE A 72 18.82 -26.32 -27.21
C PHE A 72 20.32 -26.36 -26.97
N PRO A 73 20.92 -25.53 -26.08
CA PRO A 73 22.35 -25.59 -25.80
C PRO A 73 22.83 -27.00 -25.48
N ARG A 74 22.08 -27.71 -24.65
CA ARG A 74 22.37 -29.08 -24.23
C ARG A 74 22.58 -30.05 -25.40
N GLU A 75 21.74 -29.99 -26.43
CA GLU A 75 21.87 -30.90 -27.59
C GLU A 75 23.17 -30.61 -28.39
N TYR A 76 23.67 -29.37 -28.33
CA TYR A 76 24.99 -29.03 -28.88
C TYR A 76 26.13 -29.58 -28.01
N GLU A 77 25.96 -29.62 -26.68
CA GLU A 77 26.99 -30.12 -25.75
C GLU A 77 27.06 -31.65 -25.78
N ASP A 78 25.89 -32.30 -25.78
CA ASP A 78 25.74 -33.75 -25.81
C ASP A 78 26.04 -34.33 -27.22
N GLY A 79 26.23 -33.48 -28.23
CA GLY A 79 26.55 -33.88 -29.61
C GLY A 79 25.39 -34.56 -30.36
N THR A 80 24.18 -34.49 -29.82
CA THR A 80 22.98 -35.21 -30.29
C THR A 80 22.26 -34.52 -31.45
N ILE A 81 22.68 -33.31 -31.85
CA ILE A 81 22.03 -32.55 -32.93
C ILE A 81 22.06 -33.28 -34.27
N ALA A 82 23.17 -33.95 -34.60
CA ALA A 82 23.26 -34.72 -35.84
C ALA A 82 22.17 -35.80 -35.87
N PHE A 83 22.00 -36.51 -34.75
CA PHE A 83 20.93 -37.50 -34.59
C PHE A 83 19.54 -36.88 -34.74
N LEU A 84 19.26 -35.76 -34.06
CA LEU A 84 17.97 -35.06 -34.19
C LEU A 84 17.66 -34.67 -35.64
N HIS A 85 18.66 -34.28 -36.42
CA HIS A 85 18.49 -33.94 -37.83
C HIS A 85 18.28 -35.15 -38.75
N THR A 86 18.56 -36.37 -38.30
CA THR A 86 18.28 -37.60 -39.06
C THR A 86 16.86 -38.13 -38.85
N LEU A 87 16.12 -37.60 -37.87
CA LEU A 87 14.74 -38.00 -37.63
C LEU A 87 13.85 -37.61 -38.84
N PRO A 88 12.81 -38.41 -39.16
CA PRO A 88 11.85 -38.11 -40.24
C PRO A 88 10.85 -37.02 -39.81
N ILE A 89 11.34 -35.94 -39.21
CA ILE A 89 10.58 -34.79 -38.72
C ILE A 89 11.34 -33.54 -39.17
N SER A 90 10.61 -32.54 -39.65
CA SER A 90 11.25 -31.26 -40.03
C SER A 90 11.93 -30.60 -38.82
N ARG A 91 13.00 -29.84 -39.06
CA ARG A 91 13.70 -29.08 -38.00
C ARG A 91 12.75 -28.14 -37.24
N ARG A 92 11.79 -27.55 -37.96
CA ARG A 92 10.68 -26.78 -37.39
C ARG A 92 9.82 -27.60 -36.45
N GLY A 93 9.47 -28.82 -36.85
CA GLY A 93 8.72 -29.74 -36.00
C GLY A 93 9.46 -30.07 -34.70
N ILE A 94 10.78 -30.23 -34.74
CA ILE A 94 11.61 -30.45 -33.55
C ILE A 94 11.62 -29.20 -32.65
N PHE A 95 11.80 -28.02 -33.24
CA PHE A 95 11.76 -26.74 -32.50
C PHE A 95 10.43 -26.54 -31.80
N LEU A 96 9.32 -26.70 -32.53
CA LEU A 96 7.97 -26.56 -32.00
C LEU A 96 7.66 -27.60 -30.92
N ALA A 97 8.16 -28.83 -31.04
CA ALA A 97 8.01 -29.85 -29.99
C ALA A 97 8.70 -29.45 -28.69
N LYS A 98 9.94 -28.94 -28.78
CA LYS A 98 10.73 -28.48 -27.64
C LYS A 98 10.11 -27.26 -26.96
N TRP A 99 9.76 -26.24 -27.75
CA TRP A 99 9.05 -25.07 -27.26
C TRP A 99 7.70 -25.44 -26.62
N GLY A 100 6.90 -26.28 -27.29
CA GLY A 100 5.63 -26.75 -26.77
C GLY A 100 5.75 -27.53 -25.47
N ALA A 101 6.79 -28.38 -25.31
CA ALA A 101 7.05 -29.08 -24.06
C ALA A 101 7.37 -28.12 -22.91
N ALA A 102 8.18 -27.08 -23.15
CA ALA A 102 8.47 -26.05 -22.14
C ALA A 102 7.22 -25.25 -21.76
N GLN A 103 6.38 -24.87 -22.74
CA GLN A 103 5.12 -24.17 -22.47
C GLN A 103 4.14 -25.02 -21.65
N LEU A 104 4.05 -26.32 -21.93
CA LEU A 104 3.23 -27.23 -21.13
C LEU A 104 3.71 -27.32 -19.68
N LEU A 105 5.03 -27.29 -19.44
CA LEU A 105 5.57 -27.25 -18.08
C LEU A 105 5.31 -25.91 -17.39
N ILE A 106 5.43 -24.79 -18.11
CA ILE A 106 5.08 -23.47 -17.57
C ILE A 106 3.63 -23.45 -17.11
N LEU A 107 2.70 -23.88 -17.96
CA LEU A 107 1.28 -23.96 -17.62
C LEU A 107 1.04 -24.90 -16.44
N GLY A 108 1.72 -26.05 -16.40
CA GLY A 108 1.62 -27.02 -15.32
C GLY A 108 2.08 -26.45 -13.97
N VAL A 109 3.26 -25.83 -13.92
CA VAL A 109 3.80 -25.24 -12.69
C VAL A 109 2.93 -24.09 -12.20
N VAL A 110 2.53 -23.17 -13.09
CA VAL A 110 1.67 -22.04 -12.71
C VAL A 110 0.31 -22.53 -12.20
N SER A 111 -0.30 -23.52 -12.87
CA SER A 111 -1.58 -24.09 -12.45
C SER A 111 -1.47 -24.80 -11.09
N LEU A 112 -0.44 -25.60 -10.88
CA LEU A 112 -0.21 -26.29 -9.60
C LEU A 112 0.04 -25.29 -8.46
N THR A 113 0.77 -24.22 -8.73
CA THR A 113 1.00 -23.13 -7.78
C THR A 113 -0.32 -22.47 -7.36
N GLN A 114 -1.22 -22.20 -8.32
CA GLN A 114 -2.54 -21.63 -8.04
C GLN A 114 -3.45 -22.61 -7.28
N VAL A 115 -3.41 -23.91 -7.63
CA VAL A 115 -4.13 -24.96 -6.87
C VAL A 115 -3.63 -25.03 -5.44
N PHE A 116 -2.32 -24.91 -5.22
CA PHE A 116 -1.75 -24.86 -3.88
C PHE A 116 -2.23 -23.65 -3.08
N TYR A 117 -2.15 -22.44 -3.64
CA TYR A 117 -2.64 -21.24 -2.95
C TYR A 117 -4.15 -21.29 -2.68
N PHE A 118 -4.93 -21.87 -3.60
CA PHE A 118 -6.34 -22.14 -3.36
C PHE A 118 -6.54 -23.12 -2.20
N ALA A 119 -5.78 -24.22 -2.16
CA ALA A 119 -5.84 -25.18 -1.06
C ALA A 119 -5.45 -24.56 0.29
N LEU A 120 -4.45 -23.67 0.33
CA LEU A 120 -4.11 -22.89 1.53
C LEU A 120 -5.26 -21.99 1.95
N HIS A 121 -5.88 -21.29 0.99
CA HIS A 121 -7.02 -20.44 1.27
C HIS A 121 -8.20 -21.21 1.85
N LEU A 122 -8.47 -22.45 1.40
CA LEU A 122 -9.53 -23.29 1.96
C LEU A 122 -9.41 -23.54 3.47
N VAL A 123 -8.19 -23.46 4.02
CA VAL A 123 -7.93 -23.65 5.46
C VAL A 123 -7.91 -22.32 6.22
N SER A 124 -7.82 -21.19 5.51
CA SER A 124 -7.77 -19.86 6.12
C SER A 124 -9.13 -19.42 6.69
N ALA A 125 -9.12 -18.52 7.68
CA ALA A 125 -10.36 -18.01 8.30
C ALA A 125 -11.28 -17.27 7.32
N ASP A 126 -10.72 -16.67 6.26
CA ASP A 126 -11.49 -15.99 5.22
C ASP A 126 -12.14 -16.95 4.21
N SER A 127 -11.89 -18.27 4.30
CA SER A 127 -12.59 -19.29 3.47
C SER A 127 -14.11 -19.28 3.64
N MET A 128 -14.60 -18.86 4.81
CA MET A 128 -16.03 -18.77 5.15
C MET A 128 -16.57 -17.32 5.13
N GLY A 129 -15.70 -16.33 4.90
CA GLY A 129 -16.06 -14.90 4.92
C GLY A 129 -16.51 -14.34 3.57
N TYR A 130 -17.00 -13.10 3.57
CA TYR A 130 -17.36 -12.35 2.35
C TYR A 130 -16.14 -11.88 1.52
N ALA A 131 -14.93 -11.90 2.09
CA ALA A 131 -13.65 -11.63 1.39
C ALA A 131 -13.17 -12.86 0.61
N GLN A 132 -14.00 -13.31 -0.33
CA GLN A 132 -13.87 -14.60 -0.99
C GLN A 132 -12.70 -14.66 -1.98
N PHE A 133 -12.13 -15.86 -2.12
CA PHE A 133 -11.33 -16.21 -3.28
C PHE A 133 -12.09 -15.91 -4.57
N HIS A 134 -11.51 -15.06 -5.42
CA HIS A 134 -12.07 -14.74 -6.72
C HIS A 134 -11.39 -15.58 -7.79
N LEU A 135 -12.09 -16.61 -8.28
CA LEU A 135 -11.57 -17.49 -9.34
C LEU A 135 -11.11 -16.70 -10.57
N ALA A 136 -11.85 -15.65 -10.96
CA ALA A 136 -11.48 -14.80 -12.08
C ALA A 136 -10.13 -14.10 -11.86
N THR A 137 -9.88 -13.58 -10.66
CA THR A 137 -8.61 -12.94 -10.29
C THR A 137 -7.48 -13.97 -10.24
N ALA A 138 -7.70 -15.15 -9.66
CA ALA A 138 -6.72 -16.24 -9.64
C ALA A 138 -6.34 -16.69 -11.05
N VAL A 139 -7.32 -16.89 -11.94
CA VAL A 139 -7.10 -17.24 -13.36
C VAL A 139 -6.36 -16.13 -14.09
N THR A 140 -6.68 -14.86 -13.81
CA THR A 140 -5.98 -13.72 -14.42
C THR A 140 -4.52 -13.67 -13.99
N ILE A 141 -4.25 -13.85 -12.70
CA ILE A 141 -2.87 -13.91 -12.17
C ILE A 141 -2.11 -15.09 -12.78
N ALA A 142 -2.74 -16.26 -12.84
CA ALA A 142 -2.18 -17.43 -13.51
C ALA A 142 -1.81 -17.14 -14.97
N ALA A 143 -2.70 -16.47 -15.71
CA ALA A 143 -2.47 -16.09 -17.09
C ALA A 143 -1.29 -15.10 -17.21
N LEU A 144 -1.18 -14.12 -16.31
CA LEU A 144 -0.08 -13.15 -16.30
C LEU A 144 1.26 -13.81 -15.95
N TRP A 145 1.31 -14.69 -14.96
CA TRP A 145 2.52 -15.45 -14.63
C TRP A 145 2.95 -16.39 -15.75
N GLY A 146 1.99 -17.07 -16.38
CA GLY A 146 2.23 -17.89 -17.56
C GLY A 146 2.75 -17.05 -18.74
N LEU A 147 2.21 -15.85 -18.94
CA LEU A 147 2.68 -14.89 -19.94
C LEU A 147 4.13 -14.48 -19.65
N VAL A 148 4.43 -14.00 -18.45
CA VAL A 148 5.78 -13.54 -18.05
C VAL A 148 6.82 -14.67 -18.20
N ALA A 149 6.48 -15.89 -17.78
CA ALA A 149 7.34 -17.06 -18.00
C ALA A 149 7.50 -17.38 -19.50
N GLY A 150 6.43 -17.28 -20.29
CA GLY A 150 6.48 -17.43 -21.74
C GLY A 150 7.38 -16.39 -22.44
N LEU A 151 7.38 -15.14 -21.97
CA LEU A 151 8.29 -14.10 -22.43
C LEU A 151 9.74 -14.46 -22.10
N GLY A 152 10.00 -14.89 -20.87
CA GLY A 152 11.29 -15.40 -20.43
C GLY A 152 11.80 -16.55 -21.29
N LEU A 153 10.92 -17.50 -21.64
CA LEU A 153 11.22 -18.61 -22.55
C LEU A 153 11.59 -18.10 -23.95
N ALA A 154 10.82 -17.17 -24.53
CA ALA A 154 11.10 -16.64 -25.86
C ALA A 154 12.46 -15.90 -25.92
N HIS A 155 12.73 -15.03 -24.95
CA HIS A 155 14.01 -14.32 -24.85
C HIS A 155 15.16 -15.29 -24.60
N GLY A 156 14.98 -16.23 -23.66
CA GLY A 156 15.95 -17.26 -23.35
C GLY A 156 16.28 -18.13 -24.56
N LEU A 157 15.29 -18.48 -25.39
CA LEU A 157 15.50 -19.31 -26.58
C LEU A 157 16.40 -18.62 -27.60
N LEU A 158 16.15 -17.33 -27.87
CA LEU A 158 16.99 -16.53 -28.75
C LEU A 158 18.42 -16.41 -28.19
N LEU A 159 18.55 -16.07 -26.91
CA LEU A 159 19.85 -15.83 -26.28
C LEU A 159 20.64 -17.11 -25.99
N SER A 160 19.97 -18.26 -25.88
CA SER A 160 20.60 -19.56 -25.62
C SER A 160 21.62 -19.95 -26.70
N PHE A 161 21.47 -19.47 -27.94
CA PHE A 161 22.46 -19.68 -29.01
C PHE A 161 23.81 -19.03 -28.70
N GLY A 162 23.81 -17.96 -27.91
CA GLY A 162 25.03 -17.31 -27.41
C GLY A 162 25.64 -18.00 -26.18
N ARG A 163 25.00 -19.05 -25.63
CA ARG A 163 25.42 -19.78 -24.42
C ARG A 163 25.71 -18.81 -23.27
N ASN A 164 26.90 -18.85 -22.67
CA ASN A 164 27.30 -17.98 -21.56
C ASN A 164 27.20 -16.48 -21.91
N TYR A 165 27.36 -16.10 -23.18
CA TYR A 165 27.23 -14.70 -23.61
C TYR A 165 25.77 -14.29 -23.76
N GLY A 166 24.87 -15.24 -23.98
CA GLY A 166 23.43 -15.00 -23.92
C GLY A 166 23.02 -14.50 -22.53
N LEU A 167 23.57 -15.09 -21.47
CA LEU A 167 23.37 -14.64 -20.09
C LEU A 167 23.93 -13.23 -19.86
N LEU A 168 25.11 -12.94 -20.42
CA LEU A 168 25.74 -11.62 -20.31
C LEU A 168 24.93 -10.53 -21.01
N VAL A 169 24.48 -10.81 -22.24
CA VAL A 169 23.61 -9.91 -23.00
C VAL A 169 22.30 -9.71 -22.25
N TRP A 170 21.69 -10.78 -21.73
CA TRP A 170 20.48 -10.68 -20.92
C TRP A 170 20.69 -9.81 -19.68
N ALA A 171 21.75 -10.05 -18.90
CA ALA A 171 22.04 -9.27 -17.69
C ALA A 171 22.27 -7.79 -18.01
N THR A 172 22.97 -7.50 -19.12
CA THR A 172 23.19 -6.12 -19.60
C THR A 172 21.88 -5.46 -20.00
N LEU A 173 21.00 -6.17 -20.72
CA LEU A 173 19.68 -5.66 -21.11
C LEU A 173 18.78 -5.45 -19.90
N ALA A 174 18.73 -6.40 -18.96
CA ALA A 174 17.98 -6.27 -17.72
C ALA A 174 18.45 -5.05 -16.92
N TRP A 175 19.76 -4.86 -16.79
CA TRP A 175 20.34 -3.68 -16.16
C TRP A 175 19.95 -2.38 -16.88
N LEU A 176 20.08 -2.33 -18.21
CA LEU A 176 19.69 -1.16 -18.99
C LEU A 176 18.20 -0.82 -18.80
N VAL A 177 17.33 -1.83 -18.79
CA VAL A 177 15.90 -1.64 -18.52
C VAL A 177 15.69 -1.04 -17.14
N THR A 178 16.31 -1.60 -16.09
CA THR A 178 16.21 -1.04 -14.72
C THR A 178 16.75 0.40 -14.65
N ARG A 179 17.83 0.73 -15.37
CA ARG A 179 18.34 2.12 -15.43
C ARG A 179 17.40 3.04 -16.21
N PHE A 180 16.83 2.59 -17.32
CA PHE A 180 15.85 3.38 -18.06
C PHE A 180 14.58 3.64 -17.25
N GLU A 181 14.16 2.71 -16.39
CA GLU A 181 13.06 2.97 -15.45
C GLU A 181 13.37 4.12 -14.52
N THR A 182 14.58 4.16 -13.95
CA THR A 182 15.00 5.25 -13.05
C THR A 182 15.13 6.59 -13.78
N LEU A 183 15.65 6.60 -15.01
CA LEU A 183 15.90 7.84 -15.76
C LEU A 183 14.67 8.37 -16.49
N ALA A 184 13.77 7.48 -16.92
CA ALA A 184 12.60 7.80 -17.71
C ALA A 184 11.43 6.88 -17.33
N PRO A 185 10.63 7.24 -16.30
CA PRO A 185 9.51 6.42 -15.84
C PRO A 185 8.48 6.09 -16.94
N ARG A 186 8.41 6.90 -18.00
CA ARG A 186 7.57 6.61 -19.18
C ARG A 186 8.00 5.35 -19.95
N LEU A 187 9.22 4.88 -19.76
CA LEU A 187 9.77 3.68 -20.39
C LEU A 187 9.63 2.43 -19.53
N MET A 188 8.96 2.52 -18.38
CA MET A 188 8.79 1.35 -17.51
C MET A 188 7.97 0.22 -18.14
N TRP A 189 7.27 0.45 -19.26
CA TRP A 189 6.62 -0.61 -20.03
C TRP A 189 7.64 -1.58 -20.67
N LEU A 190 8.93 -1.22 -20.75
CA LEU A 190 9.99 -2.08 -21.28
C LEU A 190 10.33 -3.26 -20.36
N ASP A 191 10.01 -3.21 -19.08
CA ASP A 191 10.24 -4.32 -18.15
C ASP A 191 9.11 -5.36 -18.24
N PRO A 192 9.38 -6.57 -18.75
CA PRO A 192 8.36 -7.62 -18.86
C PRO A 192 7.88 -8.12 -17.50
N THR A 193 8.66 -7.96 -16.41
CA THR A 193 8.26 -8.43 -15.08
C THR A 193 7.12 -7.60 -14.48
N ARG A 194 6.91 -6.37 -14.95
CA ARG A 194 5.78 -5.52 -14.50
C ARG A 194 4.42 -6.05 -14.94
N LEU A 195 4.36 -6.91 -15.95
CA LEU A 195 3.11 -7.52 -16.38
C LEU A 195 2.52 -8.46 -15.33
N GLY A 196 3.35 -9.04 -14.48
CA GLY A 196 2.89 -9.86 -13.36
C GLY A 196 2.62 -9.06 -12.09
N ALA A 197 2.82 -7.74 -12.11
CA ALA A 197 2.52 -6.88 -10.98
C ALA A 197 1.01 -6.57 -10.91
N ALA A 198 0.38 -6.84 -9.77
CA ALA A 198 -1.04 -6.56 -9.61
C ALA A 198 -1.29 -5.05 -9.53
N ARG A 199 -2.19 -4.56 -10.38
CA ARG A 199 -2.71 -3.19 -10.36
C ARG A 199 -4.21 -3.26 -10.18
N TYR A 200 -4.76 -2.40 -9.34
CA TYR A 200 -6.20 -2.40 -9.05
C TYR A 200 -6.82 -1.07 -9.42
N TYR A 201 -7.95 -1.14 -10.12
CA TYR A 201 -8.87 -0.01 -10.27
C TYR A 201 -10.13 -0.34 -9.46
N GLY A 202 -10.20 0.20 -8.24
CA GLY A 202 -11.18 -0.24 -7.24
C GLY A 202 -10.92 -1.69 -6.82
N VAL A 203 -11.89 -2.58 -7.04
CA VAL A 203 -11.79 -4.01 -6.68
C VAL A 203 -11.34 -4.90 -7.86
N GLN A 204 -11.20 -4.34 -9.06
CA GLN A 204 -10.87 -5.11 -10.26
C GLN A 204 -9.37 -5.07 -10.53
N LEU A 205 -8.79 -6.25 -10.80
CA LEU A 205 -7.42 -6.38 -11.26
C LEU A 205 -7.32 -5.83 -12.69
N GLU A 206 -6.56 -4.76 -12.84
CA GLU A 206 -6.28 -4.11 -14.11
C GLU A 206 -5.12 -4.82 -14.82
N VAL A 207 -5.36 -5.23 -16.07
CA VAL A 207 -4.34 -5.81 -16.93
C VAL A 207 -3.90 -4.76 -17.94
N ALA A 208 -2.59 -4.44 -17.95
CA ALA A 208 -1.99 -3.53 -18.93
C ALA A 208 -1.89 -4.19 -20.32
N TRP A 209 -3.03 -4.29 -21.02
CA TRP A 209 -3.15 -5.00 -22.29
C TRP A 209 -2.24 -4.43 -23.39
N SER A 210 -1.99 -3.12 -23.39
CA SER A 210 -1.05 -2.47 -24.32
C SER A 210 0.36 -3.02 -24.16
N ASP A 211 0.82 -3.13 -22.90
CA ASP A 211 2.16 -3.56 -22.55
C ASP A 211 2.30 -5.05 -22.84
N ALA A 212 1.28 -5.84 -22.45
CA ALA A 212 1.20 -7.27 -22.75
C ALA A 212 1.29 -7.54 -24.26
N LEU A 213 0.58 -6.77 -25.08
CA LEU A 213 0.62 -6.90 -26.54
C LEU A 213 2.00 -6.57 -27.10
N CYS A 214 2.64 -5.50 -26.63
CA CYS A 214 3.99 -5.12 -27.07
C CYS A 214 5.01 -6.23 -26.76
N HIS A 215 4.97 -6.77 -25.55
CA HIS A 215 5.85 -7.87 -25.13
C HIS A 215 5.57 -9.17 -25.88
N LEU A 216 4.30 -9.48 -26.16
CA LEU A 216 3.93 -10.64 -26.99
C LEU A 216 4.47 -10.52 -28.41
N LEU A 217 4.41 -9.32 -29.02
CA LEU A 217 4.99 -9.07 -30.34
C LEU A 217 6.52 -9.21 -30.32
N ALA A 218 7.19 -8.67 -29.30
CA ALA A 218 8.63 -8.82 -29.13
C ALA A 218 9.04 -10.29 -28.93
N ALA A 219 8.28 -11.04 -28.13
CA ALA A 219 8.49 -12.46 -27.93
C ALA A 219 8.28 -13.27 -29.22
N LEU A 220 7.27 -12.93 -30.03
CA LEU A 220 7.04 -13.56 -31.33
C LEU A 220 8.23 -13.34 -32.26
N VAL A 221 8.77 -12.11 -32.32
CA VAL A 221 9.99 -11.81 -33.08
C VAL A 221 11.16 -12.66 -32.59
N CYS A 222 11.36 -12.76 -31.27
CA CYS A 222 12.42 -13.58 -30.68
C CYS A 222 12.27 -15.07 -31.06
N LEU A 223 11.05 -15.61 -31.00
CA LEU A 223 10.77 -17.00 -31.38
C LEU A 223 11.02 -17.26 -32.87
N VAL A 224 10.62 -16.33 -33.75
CA VAL A 224 10.89 -16.44 -35.19
C VAL A 224 12.40 -16.41 -35.46
N LEU A 225 13.15 -15.50 -34.83
CA LEU A 225 14.60 -15.44 -34.96
C LEU A 225 15.27 -16.71 -34.42
N ALA A 226 14.84 -17.20 -33.26
CA ALA A 226 15.34 -18.44 -32.68
C ALA A 226 15.06 -19.67 -33.57
N GLU A 227 13.86 -19.76 -34.16
CA GLU A 227 13.52 -20.82 -35.13
C GLU A 227 14.41 -20.75 -36.36
N ARG A 228 14.66 -19.55 -36.90
CA ARG A 228 15.51 -19.37 -38.08
C ARG A 228 16.97 -19.71 -37.79
N LEU A 229 17.48 -19.35 -36.62
CA LEU A 229 18.82 -19.74 -36.17
C LEU A 229 18.93 -21.26 -36.01
N TRP A 230 17.88 -21.91 -35.51
CA TRP A 230 17.80 -23.37 -35.39
C TRP A 230 17.71 -24.08 -36.74
N SER A 231 16.79 -23.67 -37.62
CA SER A 231 16.48 -24.38 -38.86
C SER A 231 17.47 -24.07 -39.98
N GLY A 232 18.07 -22.88 -39.97
CA GLY A 232 19.01 -22.39 -40.99
C GLY A 232 20.46 -22.87 -40.82
N ARG A 233 21.40 -22.13 -41.43
CA ARG A 233 22.85 -22.35 -41.30
C ARG A 233 23.41 -21.88 -39.95
N GLY A 234 22.58 -21.40 -39.02
CA GLY A 234 22.99 -20.89 -37.71
C GLY A 234 23.84 -21.88 -36.91
N GLY A 235 23.59 -23.18 -37.05
CA GLY A 235 24.44 -24.23 -36.44
C GLY A 235 25.92 -24.21 -36.89
N GLN A 236 26.25 -23.61 -38.05
CA GLN A 236 27.63 -23.38 -38.48
C GLN A 236 28.25 -22.19 -37.72
N ALA A 237 27.49 -21.13 -37.46
CA ALA A 237 27.95 -19.99 -36.67
C ALA A 237 28.19 -20.40 -35.21
N THR A 238 27.31 -21.20 -34.61
CA THR A 238 27.49 -21.72 -33.24
C THR A 238 28.71 -22.64 -33.12
N ARG A 239 28.99 -23.45 -34.16
CA ARG A 239 30.20 -24.29 -34.24
C ARG A 239 31.47 -23.43 -34.39
N ALA A 240 31.51 -22.54 -35.39
CA ALA A 240 32.63 -21.62 -35.60
C ALA A 240 32.94 -20.76 -34.36
N TYR A 241 31.89 -20.37 -33.63
CA TYR A 241 32.01 -19.68 -32.35
C TYR A 241 32.55 -20.57 -31.23
N SER A 242 32.04 -21.81 -31.09
CA SER A 242 32.57 -22.77 -30.11
C SER A 242 34.02 -23.15 -30.37
N ASP A 243 34.43 -23.19 -31.64
CA ASP A 243 35.80 -23.46 -32.05
C ASP A 243 36.71 -22.25 -31.76
N SER A 244 36.19 -21.02 -31.95
CA SER A 244 36.91 -19.78 -31.59
C SER A 244 37.03 -19.58 -30.07
N ALA A 245 36.00 -19.94 -29.29
CA ALA A 245 36.02 -19.85 -27.83
C ALA A 245 36.90 -20.93 -27.16
N ARG A 246 37.25 -22.00 -27.89
CA ARG A 246 38.22 -23.02 -27.45
C ARG A 246 39.68 -22.59 -27.62
N ALA A 247 39.96 -21.56 -28.43
CA ALA A 247 41.30 -21.01 -28.57
C ALA A 247 41.71 -20.23 -27.30
N LEU A 248 42.97 -20.40 -26.84
CA LEU A 248 43.53 -19.76 -25.63
C LEU A 248 43.29 -18.24 -25.54
N PRO A 249 43.46 -17.45 -26.62
CA PRO A 249 43.20 -16.00 -26.60
C PRO A 249 41.72 -15.66 -26.38
N GLY A 250 40.82 -16.49 -26.92
CA GLY A 250 39.38 -16.34 -26.73
C GLY A 250 38.99 -16.50 -25.27
N ARG A 251 39.52 -17.52 -24.58
CA ARG A 251 39.27 -17.72 -23.14
C ARG A 251 39.74 -16.54 -22.28
N PHE A 252 40.88 -15.95 -22.62
CA PHE A 252 41.45 -14.84 -21.85
C PHE A 252 40.68 -13.54 -22.06
N ALA A 253 40.39 -13.18 -23.32
CA ALA A 253 39.59 -11.99 -23.63
C ALA A 253 38.17 -12.07 -23.05
N LEU A 254 37.57 -13.26 -23.07
CA LEU A 254 36.21 -13.50 -22.59
C LEU A 254 36.16 -13.57 -21.05
N GLY A 255 37.20 -14.11 -20.41
CA GLY A 255 37.37 -14.05 -18.95
C GLY A 255 37.55 -12.62 -18.44
N CYS A 256 38.36 -11.81 -19.12
CA CYS A 256 38.53 -10.39 -18.78
C CYS A 256 37.25 -9.58 -18.98
N ALA A 257 36.50 -9.80 -20.08
CA ALA A 257 35.23 -9.12 -20.31
C ALA A 257 34.17 -9.49 -19.24
N GLY A 258 34.06 -10.78 -18.89
CA GLY A 258 33.16 -11.23 -17.84
C GLY A 258 33.54 -10.67 -16.46
N PHE A 259 34.84 -10.66 -16.12
CA PHE A 259 35.34 -10.10 -14.86
C PHE A 259 35.13 -8.60 -14.76
N LEU A 260 35.36 -7.84 -15.85
CA LEU A 260 35.10 -6.41 -15.89
C LEU A 260 33.62 -6.09 -15.75
N ILE A 261 32.73 -6.91 -16.31
CA ILE A 261 31.28 -6.73 -16.17
C ILE A 261 30.82 -7.05 -14.74
N VAL A 262 31.38 -8.08 -14.09
CA VAL A 262 31.08 -8.39 -12.68
C VAL A 262 31.59 -7.28 -11.75
N ILE A 263 32.82 -6.78 -11.95
CA ILE A 263 33.35 -5.63 -11.19
C ILE A 263 32.53 -4.38 -11.44
N PHE A 264 32.14 -4.12 -12.69
CA PHE A 264 31.31 -2.97 -13.04
C PHE A 264 29.91 -3.08 -12.41
N LEU A 265 29.27 -4.26 -12.45
CA LEU A 265 28.01 -4.51 -11.74
C LEU A 265 28.16 -4.30 -10.23
N ALA A 266 29.25 -4.79 -9.62
CA ALA A 266 29.50 -4.62 -8.19
C ALA A 266 29.72 -3.14 -7.82
N ILE A 267 30.50 -2.38 -8.59
CA ILE A 267 30.74 -0.95 -8.38
C ILE A 267 29.44 -0.15 -8.57
N VAL A 268 28.58 -0.52 -9.52
CA VAL A 268 27.31 0.18 -9.78
C VAL A 268 26.21 -0.21 -8.79
N LEU A 269 26.19 -1.44 -8.29
CA LEU A 269 25.30 -1.85 -7.19
C LEU A 269 25.68 -1.19 -5.86
N ILE A 270 26.97 -0.93 -5.64
CA ILE A 270 27.48 -0.26 -4.44
C ILE A 270 27.42 1.28 -4.58
N GLY A 271 27.51 1.81 -5.81
CA GLY A 271 27.53 3.25 -6.09
C GLY A 271 26.21 3.87 -6.57
N GLY A 272 25.13 3.10 -6.65
CA GLY A 272 23.85 3.52 -7.22
C GLY A 272 22.86 4.15 -6.25
N ASP A 273 23.15 4.18 -4.94
CA ASP A 273 22.20 4.57 -3.88
C ASP A 273 22.23 6.07 -3.55
N SER A 274 22.36 6.94 -4.56
CA SER A 274 22.49 8.39 -4.31
C SER A 274 21.71 9.29 -5.28
N SER A 275 20.53 8.88 -5.75
CA SER A 275 19.66 9.75 -6.53
C SER A 275 18.27 9.85 -5.91
N ASP A 276 18.09 10.85 -5.05
CA ASP A 276 17.12 11.96 -5.19
C ASP A 276 15.72 11.65 -5.73
N ASP A 277 15.17 10.46 -5.45
CA ASP A 277 13.78 10.42 -5.06
C ASP A 277 13.68 11.22 -3.75
N LYS A 278 12.76 12.18 -3.70
CA LYS A 278 12.16 12.55 -2.41
C LYS A 278 11.30 11.36 -1.98
N ASP A 279 11.98 10.25 -1.74
CA ASP A 279 11.57 9.25 -0.79
C ASP A 279 11.13 10.01 0.45
N GLU A 280 10.01 9.60 1.02
CA GLU A 280 9.88 9.71 2.46
C GLU A 280 11.15 9.06 3.00
N THR A 281 12.15 9.88 3.33
CA THR A 281 13.40 9.41 3.92
C THR A 281 13.00 8.80 5.24
N PHE A 282 12.72 7.50 5.22
CA PHE A 282 12.83 6.68 6.41
C PHE A 282 14.31 6.79 6.75
N GLN A 283 14.65 7.76 7.60
CA GLN A 283 15.97 7.81 8.20
C GLN A 283 16.14 6.42 8.82
N SER A 284 17.06 5.62 8.28
CA SER A 284 17.32 4.28 8.81
C SER A 284 18.00 4.46 10.15
N PHE A 285 17.20 4.66 11.19
CA PHE A 285 17.71 4.75 12.54
C PHE A 285 18.04 3.35 13.03
N GLN A 286 19.13 3.21 13.79
CA GLN A 286 19.21 2.09 14.70
C GLN A 286 17.98 2.16 15.63
N THR A 287 17.21 1.10 15.68
CA THR A 287 16.03 1.01 16.54
C THR A 287 16.39 0.31 17.85
N ALA A 288 15.73 0.72 18.93
CA ALA A 288 15.75 0.04 20.20
C ALA A 288 14.33 -0.42 20.57
N ARG A 289 14.27 -1.40 21.47
CA ARG A 289 13.02 -1.92 22.01
C ARG A 289 12.95 -1.68 23.51
N LEU A 290 11.74 -1.42 23.99
CA LEU A 290 11.43 -1.32 25.41
C LEU A 290 10.08 -2.00 25.66
N VAL A 291 10.01 -2.82 26.71
CA VAL A 291 8.80 -3.58 27.06
C VAL A 291 8.31 -3.10 28.42
N THR A 292 7.01 -2.82 28.52
CA THR A 292 6.30 -2.56 29.78
C THR A 292 5.32 -3.71 30.06
N ARG A 293 4.47 -3.62 31.08
CA ARG A 293 3.46 -4.64 31.33
C ARG A 293 2.47 -4.76 30.18
N HIS A 294 2.06 -3.62 29.61
CA HIS A 294 1.01 -3.56 28.60
C HIS A 294 1.49 -3.14 27.21
N TYR A 295 2.77 -2.81 27.02
CA TYR A 295 3.29 -2.36 25.73
C TYR A 295 4.62 -2.99 25.32
N GLN A 296 4.84 -3.04 24.02
CA GLN A 296 6.14 -3.28 23.39
C GLN A 296 6.46 -2.11 22.47
N PHE A 297 7.35 -1.21 22.90
CA PHE A 297 7.78 -0.04 22.13
C PHE A 297 8.95 -0.38 21.22
N THR A 298 8.89 0.07 19.96
CA THR A 298 10.04 0.14 19.05
C THR A 298 10.29 1.60 18.71
N PHE A 299 11.53 2.10 18.83
CA PHE A 299 11.82 3.54 18.64
C PHE A 299 13.23 3.80 18.11
N PRO A 300 13.48 4.95 17.46
CA PRO A 300 14.82 5.39 17.06
C PRO A 300 15.73 5.63 18.28
N VAL A 301 16.97 5.10 18.27
CA VAL A 301 17.91 5.21 19.41
C VAL A 301 18.20 6.68 19.79
N ASN A 302 18.23 7.59 18.82
CA ASN A 302 18.39 9.03 19.05
C ASN A 302 17.22 9.68 19.81
N LEU A 303 16.05 9.02 19.86
CA LEU A 303 14.86 9.47 20.60
C LEU A 303 14.61 8.65 21.88
N ARG A 304 15.61 7.88 22.34
CA ARG A 304 15.53 7.03 23.54
C ARG A 304 14.96 7.76 24.75
N ASN A 305 15.41 8.97 25.04
CA ASN A 305 14.95 9.69 26.24
C ASN A 305 13.45 10.00 26.19
N ARG A 306 12.93 10.41 25.02
CA ARG A 306 11.50 10.64 24.81
C ARG A 306 10.70 9.34 24.92
N ALA A 307 11.17 8.27 24.27
CA ALA A 307 10.50 6.97 24.31
C ALA A 307 10.46 6.38 25.73
N VAL A 308 11.56 6.47 26.49
CA VAL A 308 11.62 6.02 27.89
C VAL A 308 10.68 6.85 28.77
N GLN A 309 10.61 8.16 28.55
CA GLN A 309 9.70 9.04 29.29
C GLN A 309 8.23 8.67 29.02
N LEU A 310 7.84 8.50 27.75
CA LEU A 310 6.49 8.09 27.37
C LEU A 310 6.13 6.72 27.96
N ALA A 311 7.05 5.76 27.88
CA ALA A 311 6.86 4.43 28.43
C ALA A 311 6.70 4.42 29.95
N GLY A 312 7.31 5.37 30.67
CA GLY A 312 7.13 5.53 32.11
C GLY A 312 5.69 5.83 32.55
N SER A 313 4.86 6.35 31.64
CA SER A 313 3.44 6.61 31.87
C SER A 313 2.51 5.59 31.18
N ALA A 314 3.04 4.72 30.31
CA ALA A 314 2.25 3.90 29.40
C ALA A 314 1.30 2.94 30.10
N ASP A 315 1.76 2.19 31.11
CA ASP A 315 0.91 1.20 31.79
C ASP A 315 -0.28 1.87 32.51
N ARG A 316 -0.08 3.05 33.11
CA ARG A 316 -1.14 3.86 33.71
C ARG A 316 -2.15 4.35 32.67
N ILE A 317 -1.66 4.76 31.50
CA ILE A 317 -2.51 5.18 30.35
C ILE A 317 -3.37 4.01 29.89
N TYR A 318 -2.78 2.81 29.76
CA TYR A 318 -3.53 1.60 29.41
C TYR A 318 -4.61 1.27 30.44
N GLU A 319 -4.28 1.27 31.73
CA GLU A 319 -5.25 0.98 32.80
C GLU A 319 -6.40 1.99 32.82
N ALA A 320 -6.10 3.28 32.60
CA ALA A 320 -7.11 4.32 32.50
C ALA A 320 -8.01 4.14 31.27
N ALA A 321 -7.46 3.81 30.10
CA ALA A 321 -8.22 3.57 28.88
C ALA A 321 -9.08 2.29 28.98
N VAL A 322 -8.56 1.22 29.59
CA VAL A 322 -9.31 -0.01 29.90
C VAL A 322 -10.51 0.30 30.79
N LYS A 323 -10.30 1.11 31.84
CA LYS A 323 -11.37 1.53 32.74
C LYS A 323 -12.42 2.39 32.03
N ALA A 324 -12.00 3.33 31.19
CA ALA A 324 -12.90 4.21 30.44
C ALA A 324 -13.82 3.43 29.49
N LEU A 325 -13.26 2.51 28.71
CA LEU A 325 -13.99 1.72 27.72
C LEU A 325 -14.56 0.41 28.27
N ASN A 326 -14.34 0.09 29.55
CA ASN A 326 -14.64 -1.22 30.14
C ASN A 326 -14.13 -2.38 29.25
N ALA A 327 -12.91 -2.22 28.72
CA ALA A 327 -12.34 -3.14 27.75
C ALA A 327 -11.83 -4.42 28.44
N PRO A 328 -11.88 -5.58 27.80
CA PRO A 328 -11.23 -6.77 28.33
C PRO A 328 -9.71 -6.59 28.34
N GLU A 329 -9.05 -7.17 29.34
CA GLU A 329 -7.60 -7.31 29.30
C GLU A 329 -7.20 -8.19 28.09
N GLY A 330 -6.02 -7.91 27.54
CA GLY A 330 -5.52 -8.59 26.35
C GLY A 330 -4.01 -8.61 26.31
N PRO A 331 -3.42 -9.14 25.22
CA PRO A 331 -1.97 -9.16 25.05
C PRO A 331 -1.38 -7.73 25.06
N PRO A 332 -0.07 -7.57 25.31
CA PRO A 332 0.58 -6.27 25.20
C PRO A 332 0.36 -5.62 23.82
N ILE A 333 0.19 -4.30 23.80
CA ILE A 333 0.07 -3.52 22.57
C ILE A 333 1.46 -3.27 21.99
N VAL A 334 1.66 -3.51 20.70
CA VAL A 334 2.90 -3.15 20.01
C VAL A 334 2.81 -1.70 19.56
N ALA A 335 3.65 -0.83 20.13
CA ALA A 335 3.71 0.59 19.80
C ALA A 335 4.97 0.90 18.98
N ASP A 336 4.79 1.24 17.72
CA ASP A 336 5.86 1.64 16.82
C ASP A 336 6.03 3.17 16.84
N LEU A 337 7.14 3.63 17.40
CA LEU A 337 7.50 5.04 17.51
C LEU A 337 8.53 5.47 16.46
N THR A 338 8.72 4.66 15.40
CA THR A 338 9.68 4.94 14.33
C THR A 338 9.08 5.71 13.16
N ASP A 339 7.75 5.85 13.14
CA ASP A 339 7.03 6.51 12.05
C ASP A 339 7.15 8.04 12.14
N VAL A 340 7.21 8.69 10.97
CA VAL A 340 7.23 10.15 10.81
C VAL A 340 6.05 10.50 9.91
N SER A 341 4.87 10.57 10.49
CA SER A 341 3.65 10.80 9.73
C SER A 341 3.34 12.30 9.68
N TYR A 342 3.32 12.85 8.47
CA TYR A 342 2.94 14.25 8.23
C TYR A 342 1.42 14.50 8.26
N ALA A 343 0.60 13.45 8.26
CA ALA A 343 -0.86 13.56 8.13
C ALA A 343 -1.62 13.21 9.43
N HIS A 344 -1.11 12.26 10.21
CA HIS A 344 -1.75 11.79 11.44
C HIS A 344 -0.70 11.54 12.53
N LEU A 345 -0.99 11.96 13.77
CA LEU A 345 -0.07 11.77 14.90
C LEU A 345 -0.02 10.31 15.40
N GLY A 346 -0.94 9.45 14.94
CA GLY A 346 -0.92 8.01 15.16
C GLY A 346 -1.87 7.20 14.26
N ILE A 347 -1.67 5.88 14.22
CA ILE A 347 -2.53 4.89 13.52
C ILE A 347 -2.58 3.60 14.35
N ALA A 348 -3.78 3.10 14.68
CA ALA A 348 -3.96 1.86 15.44
C ALA A 348 -4.76 0.79 14.68
N SER A 349 -4.26 -0.45 14.68
CA SER A 349 -5.04 -1.62 14.24
C SER A 349 -4.57 -2.92 14.91
N LYS A 350 -5.51 -3.79 15.29
CA LYS A 350 -5.28 -5.19 15.71
C LYS A 350 -4.11 -5.39 16.70
N GLY A 351 -4.08 -4.60 17.78
CA GLY A 351 -3.04 -4.72 18.83
C GLY A 351 -1.71 -4.05 18.50
N LYS A 352 -1.65 -3.31 17.39
CA LYS A 352 -0.51 -2.47 17.00
C LYS A 352 -0.96 -1.02 16.91
N MET A 353 -0.06 -0.12 17.23
CA MET A 353 -0.23 1.32 17.03
C MET A 353 1.07 1.95 16.54
N ARG A 354 0.95 3.09 15.87
CA ARG A 354 2.06 3.94 15.48
C ARG A 354 1.88 5.31 16.14
N VAL A 355 2.96 5.91 16.63
CA VAL A 355 2.95 7.23 17.26
C VAL A 355 4.18 8.02 16.84
N ASP A 356 3.99 9.19 16.25
CA ASP A 356 5.11 10.07 15.89
C ASP A 356 5.64 10.80 17.14
N ILE A 357 6.88 10.48 17.54
CA ILE A 357 7.57 11.11 18.68
C ILE A 357 8.62 12.16 18.24
N THR A 358 8.69 12.46 16.94
CA THR A 358 9.70 13.34 16.34
C THR A 358 9.27 14.81 16.41
N GLN A 359 8.01 15.10 16.08
CA GLN A 359 7.53 16.47 15.86
C GLN A 359 7.32 17.27 17.15
N ASP A 360 6.88 16.61 18.23
CA ASP A 360 6.52 17.30 19.48
C ASP A 360 7.41 16.94 20.66
N GLY A 361 7.88 17.99 21.34
CA GLY A 361 8.69 17.88 22.55
C GLY A 361 7.90 17.89 23.85
N ASP A 362 6.58 18.04 23.80
CA ASP A 362 5.74 18.08 24.99
C ASP A 362 5.35 16.66 25.44
N PRO A 363 5.84 16.18 26.59
CA PRO A 363 5.51 14.84 27.08
C PRO A 363 4.01 14.64 27.29
N LYS A 364 3.27 15.68 27.70
CA LYS A 364 1.83 15.55 27.97
C LYS A 364 1.01 15.41 26.70
N LEU A 365 1.47 16.02 25.59
CA LEU A 365 0.85 15.82 24.29
C LEU A 365 1.08 14.39 23.78
N LEU A 366 2.29 13.85 23.96
CA LEU A 366 2.57 12.45 23.62
C LEU A 366 1.76 11.47 24.48
N GLU A 367 1.56 11.76 25.76
CA GLU A 367 0.65 10.98 26.62
C GLU A 367 -0.81 11.04 26.13
N HIS A 368 -1.29 12.20 25.67
CA HIS A 368 -2.62 12.35 25.07
C HIS A 368 -2.74 11.50 23.81
N ILE A 369 -1.77 11.57 22.90
CA ILE A 369 -1.76 10.79 21.65
C ILE A 369 -1.72 9.29 21.96
N LEU A 370 -0.85 8.86 22.89
CA LEU A 370 -0.79 7.46 23.29
C LEU A 370 -2.13 6.98 23.87
N PHE A 371 -2.80 7.80 24.66
CA PHE A 371 -4.13 7.48 25.18
C PHE A 371 -5.14 7.31 24.04
N HIS A 372 -5.17 8.26 23.10
CA HIS A 372 -6.03 8.23 21.92
C HIS A 372 -5.84 6.94 21.11
N GLU A 373 -4.60 6.59 20.76
CA GLU A 373 -4.31 5.38 19.99
C GLU A 373 -4.62 4.09 20.78
N THR A 374 -4.46 4.12 22.11
CA THR A 374 -4.84 2.98 22.95
C THR A 374 -6.34 2.75 22.95
N CYS A 375 -7.15 3.81 22.96
CA CYS A 375 -8.60 3.69 22.83
C CYS A 375 -9.00 2.98 21.53
N HIS A 376 -8.37 3.30 20.39
CA HIS A 376 -8.61 2.59 19.13
C HIS A 376 -8.25 1.10 19.19
N VAL A 377 -7.12 0.75 19.80
CA VAL A 377 -6.75 -0.67 19.97
C VAL A 377 -7.78 -1.41 20.84
N LEU A 378 -8.21 -0.79 21.95
CA LEU A 378 -9.20 -1.37 22.86
C LEU A 378 -10.59 -1.47 22.22
N ALA A 379 -11.00 -0.47 21.43
CA ALA A 379 -12.23 -0.50 20.64
C ALA A 379 -12.26 -1.72 19.71
N HIS A 380 -11.15 -1.99 19.01
CA HIS A 380 -11.03 -3.20 18.18
C HIS A 380 -11.06 -4.50 18.99
N ARG A 381 -10.58 -4.51 20.23
CA ARG A 381 -10.68 -5.71 21.10
C ARG A 381 -12.12 -5.96 21.55
N ILE A 382 -12.85 -4.90 21.87
CA ILE A 382 -14.25 -5.00 22.31
C ILE A 382 -15.13 -5.42 21.13
N ALA A 383 -15.00 -4.74 19.99
CA ALA A 383 -15.93 -4.89 18.87
C ALA A 383 -15.49 -5.92 17.81
N GLY A 384 -14.22 -6.35 17.85
CA GLY A 384 -13.68 -7.36 16.94
C GLY A 384 -13.76 -6.98 15.45
N LYS A 385 -14.02 -7.99 14.60
CA LYS A 385 -14.11 -7.84 13.14
C LYS A 385 -15.27 -6.92 12.72
N ARG A 386 -16.37 -6.88 13.48
CA ARG A 386 -17.54 -6.07 13.11
C ARG A 386 -17.23 -4.58 13.05
N LEU A 387 -16.36 -4.05 13.92
CA LEU A 387 -15.95 -2.65 13.80
C LEU A 387 -15.24 -2.35 12.48
N GLN A 388 -14.49 -3.33 11.93
CA GLN A 388 -13.84 -3.19 10.63
C GLN A 388 -14.87 -3.19 9.50
N ASP A 389 -15.86 -4.08 9.56
CA ASP A 389 -16.95 -4.16 8.59
C ASP A 389 -17.76 -2.85 8.55
N TYR A 390 -17.85 -2.13 9.67
CA TYR A 390 -18.55 -0.84 9.80
C TYR A 390 -17.63 0.38 9.91
N THR A 391 -16.36 0.27 9.49
CA THR A 391 -15.36 1.35 9.65
C THR A 391 -15.88 2.70 9.16
N ALA A 392 -16.55 2.71 7.99
CA ALA A 392 -17.08 3.94 7.43
C ALA A 392 -18.10 4.61 8.38
N ALA A 393 -19.14 3.87 8.79
CA ALA A 393 -20.21 4.37 9.63
C ALA A 393 -19.78 4.68 11.08
N ALA A 394 -18.73 4.00 11.57
CA ALA A 394 -18.24 4.11 12.95
C ALA A 394 -17.04 5.05 13.13
N SER A 395 -16.40 5.50 12.04
CA SER A 395 -15.18 6.32 12.05
C SER A 395 -15.27 7.55 12.97
N PHE A 396 -16.30 8.39 12.82
CA PHE A 396 -16.48 9.59 13.66
C PHE A 396 -16.63 9.26 15.15
N PHE A 397 -17.26 8.12 15.48
CA PHE A 397 -17.37 7.69 16.86
C PHE A 397 -16.05 7.14 17.38
N SER A 398 -15.29 6.44 16.54
CA SER A 398 -13.97 5.93 16.92
C SER A 398 -12.98 7.04 17.22
N GLU A 399 -12.87 8.02 16.32
CA GLU A 399 -12.02 9.20 16.58
C GLU A 399 -12.57 10.05 17.73
N GLY A 400 -13.89 10.24 17.76
CA GLY A 400 -14.55 11.06 18.78
C GLY A 400 -14.42 10.51 20.19
N SER A 401 -14.53 9.19 20.37
CA SER A 401 -14.44 8.57 21.70
C SER A 401 -13.01 8.53 22.19
N SER A 402 -12.06 8.19 21.33
CA SER A 402 -10.63 8.25 21.65
C SER A 402 -10.20 9.65 22.07
N GLU A 403 -10.65 10.68 21.34
CA GLU A 403 -10.33 12.08 21.65
C GLU A 403 -11.04 12.56 22.93
N TYR A 404 -12.31 12.18 23.12
CA TYR A 404 -13.07 12.50 24.34
C TYR A 404 -12.37 11.95 25.59
N GLU A 405 -12.05 10.65 25.59
CA GLU A 405 -11.42 10.00 26.74
C GLU A 405 -10.00 10.52 26.99
N ALA A 406 -9.24 10.84 25.93
CA ALA A 406 -7.94 11.45 26.07
C ALA A 406 -8.03 12.84 26.75
N PHE A 407 -9.03 13.66 26.41
CA PHE A 407 -9.26 14.95 27.10
C PHE A 407 -9.69 14.79 28.56
N GLU A 408 -10.43 13.74 28.91
CA GLU A 408 -10.82 13.46 30.30
C GLU A 408 -9.62 12.97 31.12
N ALA A 409 -8.71 12.19 30.52
CA ALA A 409 -7.61 11.56 31.21
C ALA A 409 -6.33 12.42 31.29
N ILE A 410 -6.01 13.17 30.24
CA ILE A 410 -4.72 13.85 30.08
C ILE A 410 -4.91 15.35 29.90
N SER A 411 -4.36 16.14 30.82
CA SER A 411 -4.22 17.59 30.64
C SER A 411 -2.96 17.89 29.82
N SER A 412 -3.15 18.10 28.52
CA SER A 412 -2.08 18.44 27.56
C SER A 412 -2.26 19.86 27.01
N LYS A 413 -1.32 20.31 26.16
CA LYS A 413 -1.48 21.59 25.42
C LYS A 413 -2.62 21.54 24.39
N ARG A 414 -3.01 20.33 23.93
CA ARG A 414 -4.14 20.16 23.03
C ARG A 414 -5.39 20.71 23.70
N SER A 415 -5.98 21.73 23.08
CA SER A 415 -7.07 22.48 23.71
C SER A 415 -8.43 21.91 23.31
N ARG A 416 -9.13 21.30 24.28
CA ARG A 416 -10.51 20.84 24.09
C ARG A 416 -11.43 21.98 23.64
N ARG A 417 -11.21 23.18 24.17
CA ARG A 417 -11.97 24.37 23.78
C ARG A 417 -11.72 24.72 22.31
N ALA A 418 -10.46 24.72 21.87
CA ALA A 418 -10.12 25.02 20.47
C ALA A 418 -10.65 23.95 19.50
N SER A 419 -10.59 22.67 19.90
CA SER A 419 -11.23 21.56 19.19
C SER A 419 -12.74 21.79 19.04
N ARG A 420 -13.43 22.20 20.10
CA ARG A 420 -14.87 22.53 20.06
C ARG A 420 -15.20 23.79 19.25
N GLN A 421 -14.32 24.81 19.27
CA GLN A 421 -14.41 25.98 18.39
C GLN A 421 -14.36 25.57 16.92
N GLN A 422 -13.44 24.67 16.56
CA GLN A 422 -13.40 24.10 15.21
C GLN A 422 -14.69 23.35 14.88
N ALA A 423 -15.15 22.47 15.78
CA ALA A 423 -16.35 21.67 15.56
C ALA A 423 -17.59 22.54 15.31
N VAL A 424 -17.82 23.57 16.13
CA VAL A 424 -18.97 24.46 15.98
C VAL A 424 -18.84 25.35 14.75
N ALA A 425 -17.62 25.75 14.37
CA ALA A 425 -17.39 26.45 13.10
C ALA A 425 -17.73 25.57 11.90
N MET A 426 -17.26 24.31 11.89
CA MET A 426 -17.56 23.36 10.81
C MET A 426 -19.06 23.06 10.73
N TRP A 427 -19.70 22.81 11.87
CA TRP A 427 -21.15 22.55 11.94
C TRP A 427 -22.00 23.74 11.46
N SER A 428 -21.73 24.95 11.97
CA SER A 428 -22.53 26.14 11.65
C SER A 428 -22.32 26.62 10.20
N ARG A 429 -21.06 26.61 9.71
CA ARG A 429 -20.74 27.10 8.36
C ARG A 429 -21.19 26.13 7.28
N HIS A 430 -20.97 24.83 7.48
CA HIS A 430 -21.28 23.79 6.47
C HIS A 430 -22.66 23.16 6.66
N LYS A 431 -23.42 23.56 7.69
CA LYS A 431 -24.77 23.06 8.02
C LYS A 431 -24.82 21.54 8.16
N LEU A 432 -23.82 20.98 8.83
CA LEU A 432 -23.63 19.54 8.94
C LEU A 432 -24.76 18.88 9.73
N LYS A 433 -25.19 17.71 9.24
CA LYS A 433 -26.16 16.83 9.87
C LYS A 433 -25.45 15.58 10.39
N PHE A 434 -26.13 14.84 11.25
CA PHE A 434 -25.63 13.55 11.73
C PHE A 434 -25.30 12.58 10.58
N THR A 435 -26.12 12.56 9.53
CA THR A 435 -25.89 11.72 8.34
C THR A 435 -24.59 12.04 7.61
N ASP A 436 -24.08 13.27 7.75
CA ASP A 436 -22.79 13.64 7.17
C ASP A 436 -21.64 13.03 7.99
N LEU A 437 -21.79 12.91 9.31
CA LEU A 437 -20.79 12.26 10.19
C LEU A 437 -20.61 10.78 9.93
N THR A 438 -21.68 10.11 9.51
CA THR A 438 -21.67 8.67 9.22
C THR A 438 -21.19 8.33 7.80
N ASP A 439 -20.84 9.33 6.99
CA ASP A 439 -20.37 9.19 5.62
C ASP A 439 -18.97 9.82 5.49
N PRO A 440 -17.90 9.09 5.88
CA PRO A 440 -16.55 9.63 5.88
C PRO A 440 -16.06 9.93 4.47
N GLU A 441 -16.53 9.22 3.45
CA GLU A 441 -16.16 9.55 2.07
C GLU A 441 -16.71 10.91 1.66
N LYS A 442 -17.96 11.21 2.03
CA LYS A 442 -18.56 12.52 1.79
C LYS A 442 -17.87 13.60 2.61
N LEU A 443 -17.55 13.33 3.87
CA LEU A 443 -16.79 14.25 4.70
C LEU A 443 -15.40 14.52 4.14
N MET A 444 -14.64 13.50 3.74
CA MET A 444 -13.30 13.68 3.18
C MET A 444 -13.33 14.31 1.79
N ARG A 445 -14.37 14.05 0.99
CA ARG A 445 -14.57 14.72 -0.30
C ARG A 445 -14.79 16.22 -0.13
N HIS A 446 -15.57 16.62 0.87
CA HIS A 446 -16.01 18.01 1.02
C HIS A 446 -15.26 18.81 2.07
N LEU A 447 -14.77 18.19 3.14
CA LEU A 447 -14.23 18.80 4.35
C LEU A 447 -12.90 18.17 4.78
N ASP A 448 -12.49 18.47 6.01
CA ASP A 448 -11.20 18.09 6.61
C ASP A 448 -11.22 16.77 7.35
N GLU A 449 -10.04 16.14 7.38
CA GLU A 449 -9.67 14.97 8.18
C GLU A 449 -9.82 15.21 9.69
N GLY A 450 -9.73 16.46 10.17
CA GLY A 450 -9.99 16.82 11.57
C GLY A 450 -11.47 16.81 11.97
N THR A 451 -12.39 16.90 11.00
CA THR A 451 -13.84 17.02 11.26
C THR A 451 -14.42 15.85 12.06
N PRO A 452 -14.11 14.58 11.73
CA PRO A 452 -14.57 13.43 12.51
C PRO A 452 -14.12 13.47 13.97
N TYR A 453 -12.90 13.93 14.26
CA TYR A 453 -12.37 14.02 15.64
C TYR A 453 -13.21 14.99 16.46
N THR A 454 -13.38 16.21 15.97
CA THR A 454 -13.95 17.28 16.80
C THR A 454 -15.46 17.20 16.91
N LEU A 455 -16.18 16.83 15.84
CA LEU A 455 -17.63 16.61 15.92
C LEU A 455 -17.96 15.28 16.60
N GLY A 456 -17.12 14.26 16.42
CA GLY A 456 -17.19 13.00 17.14
C GLY A 456 -17.06 13.18 18.65
N GLU A 457 -16.11 13.99 19.13
CA GLU A 457 -15.95 14.30 20.56
C GLU A 457 -17.24 14.85 21.16
N ILE A 458 -17.90 15.79 20.48
CA ILE A 458 -19.15 16.38 20.97
C ILE A 458 -20.29 15.35 20.96
N TRP A 459 -20.33 14.45 19.97
CA TRP A 459 -21.30 13.36 19.94
C TRP A 459 -21.10 12.39 21.12
N VAL A 460 -19.85 12.00 21.38
CA VAL A 460 -19.53 11.11 22.51
C VAL A 460 -19.79 11.79 23.84
N ALA A 461 -19.45 13.07 23.96
CA ALA A 461 -19.76 13.85 25.15
C ALA A 461 -21.28 13.92 25.39
N ALA A 462 -22.09 14.06 24.34
CA ALA A 462 -23.55 13.98 24.44
C ALA A 462 -24.05 12.57 24.80
N LEU A 463 -23.41 11.51 24.31
CA LEU A 463 -23.71 10.13 24.72
C LEU A 463 -23.45 9.94 26.22
N VAL A 464 -22.30 10.42 26.71
CA VAL A 464 -21.90 10.33 28.12
C VAL A 464 -22.82 11.16 29.02
N ASP A 465 -23.20 12.38 28.62
CA ASP A 465 -24.16 13.20 29.38
C ASP A 465 -25.51 12.46 29.59
N VAL A 466 -25.88 11.63 28.61
CA VAL A 466 -27.18 10.96 28.56
C VAL A 466 -27.16 9.59 29.25
N TYR A 467 -26.07 8.83 29.11
CA TYR A 467 -25.99 7.43 29.52
C TYR A 467 -24.84 7.11 30.48
N GLY A 468 -24.03 8.10 30.84
CA GLY A 468 -22.92 7.98 31.78
C GLY A 468 -21.57 7.66 31.11
N PRO A 469 -20.48 7.72 31.89
CA PRO A 469 -19.11 7.64 31.37
C PRO A 469 -18.74 6.30 30.74
N THR A 470 -19.44 5.21 31.07
CA THR A 470 -19.16 3.88 30.48
C THR A 470 -19.89 3.64 29.16
N ALA A 471 -20.73 4.59 28.72
CA ALA A 471 -21.52 4.45 27.50
C ALA A 471 -20.69 4.19 26.23
N PRO A 472 -19.50 4.82 26.02
CA PRO A 472 -18.71 4.55 24.81
C PRO A 472 -18.27 3.09 24.69
N GLY A 473 -17.77 2.51 25.78
CA GLY A 473 -17.40 1.09 25.85
C GLY A 473 -18.56 0.14 25.55
N ARG A 474 -19.75 0.44 26.10
CA ARG A 474 -20.98 -0.33 25.84
C ARG A 474 -21.42 -0.26 24.38
N VAL A 475 -21.28 0.91 23.74
CA VAL A 475 -21.55 1.05 22.30
C VAL A 475 -20.60 0.17 21.48
N TYR A 476 -19.31 0.12 21.79
CA TYR A 476 -18.39 -0.80 21.12
C TYR A 476 -18.79 -2.27 21.32
N ALA A 477 -19.19 -2.65 22.53
CA ALA A 477 -19.65 -4.01 22.81
C ALA A 477 -20.88 -4.37 21.95
N SER A 478 -21.81 -3.43 21.79
CA SER A 478 -22.98 -3.60 20.92
C SER A 478 -22.63 -3.68 19.43
N ILE A 479 -21.66 -2.90 18.94
CA ILE A 479 -21.15 -3.03 17.57
C ILE A 479 -20.61 -4.45 17.34
N GLY A 480 -19.88 -4.97 18.32
CA GLY A 480 -19.24 -6.29 18.29
C GLY A 480 -20.15 -7.48 18.55
N ARG A 481 -21.44 -7.27 18.81
CA ARG A 481 -22.32 -8.36 19.24
C ARG A 481 -22.47 -9.44 18.16
N PRO A 482 -22.36 -10.74 18.50
CA PRO A 482 -22.35 -11.83 17.51
C PRO A 482 -23.62 -11.93 16.67
N ASP A 483 -24.76 -11.54 17.24
CA ASP A 483 -26.11 -11.61 16.66
C ASP A 483 -26.54 -10.31 15.95
N GLY A 484 -25.64 -9.34 15.79
CA GLY A 484 -25.96 -8.08 15.14
C GLY A 484 -26.29 -8.26 13.64
N PRO A 485 -27.35 -7.62 13.11
CA PRO A 485 -27.70 -7.70 11.70
C PRO A 485 -26.62 -7.06 10.80
N ASP A 486 -26.67 -7.36 9.50
CA ASP A 486 -25.89 -6.68 8.46
C ASP A 486 -26.65 -5.45 7.96
N ILE A 487 -26.26 -4.25 8.41
CA ILE A 487 -27.00 -2.99 8.15
C ILE A 487 -26.17 -2.05 7.30
N ARG A 488 -26.57 -1.85 6.04
CA ARG A 488 -25.87 -0.93 5.12
C ARG A 488 -26.19 0.55 5.35
N ASP A 489 -27.38 0.86 5.87
CA ASP A 489 -27.76 2.24 6.15
C ASP A 489 -27.10 2.73 7.45
N PRO A 490 -26.26 3.77 7.42
CA PRO A 490 -25.52 4.17 8.62
C PRO A 490 -26.40 4.68 9.76
N VAL A 491 -27.56 5.28 9.47
CA VAL A 491 -28.46 5.76 10.52
C VAL A 491 -29.15 4.59 11.18
N VAL A 492 -29.61 3.61 10.40
CA VAL A 492 -30.20 2.37 10.94
C VAL A 492 -29.17 1.59 11.75
N PHE A 493 -27.92 1.54 11.31
CA PHE A 493 -26.81 0.94 12.07
C PHE A 493 -26.66 1.56 13.46
N TRP A 494 -26.70 2.90 13.56
CA TRP A 494 -26.60 3.60 14.83
C TRP A 494 -27.84 3.46 15.71
N GLN A 495 -29.03 3.41 15.11
CA GLN A 495 -30.27 3.12 15.84
C GLN A 495 -30.23 1.74 16.49
N ASP A 496 -29.87 0.72 15.70
CA ASP A 496 -29.75 -0.66 16.15
C ASP A 496 -28.66 -0.84 17.22
N THR A 497 -27.47 -0.27 16.98
CA THR A 497 -26.33 -0.34 17.90
C THR A 497 -26.68 0.27 19.26
N LEU A 498 -27.29 1.46 19.28
CA LEU A 498 -27.71 2.08 20.54
C LEU A 498 -28.85 1.31 21.19
N GLN A 499 -29.82 0.84 20.42
CA GLN A 499 -30.99 0.14 20.94
C GLN A 499 -30.61 -1.17 21.64
N ALA A 500 -29.60 -1.91 21.16
CA ALA A 500 -29.13 -3.13 21.81
C ALA A 500 -28.60 -2.89 23.24
N GLU A 501 -28.17 -1.67 23.58
CA GLU A 501 -27.79 -1.26 24.95
C GLU A 501 -28.93 -0.59 25.74
N GLY A 502 -30.14 -0.56 25.18
CA GLY A 502 -31.25 0.22 25.70
C GLY A 502 -31.07 1.74 25.54
N PHE A 503 -30.18 2.17 24.65
CA PHE A 503 -29.94 3.58 24.35
C PHE A 503 -30.85 4.06 23.21
N SER A 504 -31.30 5.30 23.31
CA SER A 504 -32.18 5.95 22.34
C SER A 504 -31.34 6.87 21.46
N PHE A 505 -31.26 6.51 20.17
CA PHE A 505 -30.60 7.32 19.16
C PHE A 505 -31.10 8.78 19.13
N GLU A 506 -32.42 8.98 19.13
CA GLU A 506 -32.99 10.34 19.10
C GLU A 506 -32.65 11.15 20.35
N ARG A 507 -32.52 10.50 21.52
CA ARG A 507 -32.15 11.19 22.77
C ARG A 507 -30.69 11.65 22.74
N VAL A 508 -29.77 10.82 22.25
CA VAL A 508 -28.35 11.18 22.05
C VAL A 508 -28.23 12.29 21.00
N ARG A 509 -28.88 12.12 19.85
CA ARG A 509 -28.90 13.11 18.77
C ARG A 509 -29.45 14.46 19.22
N ALA A 510 -30.52 14.48 20.00
CA ALA A 510 -31.07 15.71 20.56
C ALA A 510 -30.10 16.38 21.56
N ALA A 511 -29.40 15.59 22.38
CA ALA A 511 -28.37 16.10 23.29
C ALA A 511 -27.18 16.69 22.52
N TRP A 512 -26.72 16.01 21.47
CA TRP A 512 -25.66 16.50 20.58
C TRP A 512 -26.02 17.83 19.93
N LEU A 513 -27.23 17.95 19.37
CA LEU A 513 -27.70 19.21 18.77
C LEU A 513 -27.86 20.34 19.80
N ARG A 514 -28.31 20.04 21.03
CA ARG A 514 -28.36 21.04 22.10
C ARG A 514 -26.96 21.53 22.46
N ARG A 515 -25.99 20.62 22.55
CA ARG A 515 -24.60 20.94 22.87
C ARG A 515 -23.95 21.80 21.79
N LEU A 516 -24.19 21.50 20.52
CA LEU A 516 -23.72 22.32 19.40
C LEU A 516 -24.31 23.74 19.42
N LYS A 517 -25.62 23.88 19.68
CA LYS A 517 -26.28 25.19 19.82
C LYS A 517 -25.77 25.99 21.02
N GLN A 518 -25.51 25.29 22.13
CA GLN A 518 -24.91 25.90 23.31
C GLN A 518 -23.51 26.44 22.97
N LEU A 519 -22.65 25.62 22.34
CA LEU A 519 -21.32 26.04 21.90
C LEU A 519 -21.38 27.19 20.88
N GLU A 520 -22.38 27.20 19.99
CA GLU A 520 -22.58 28.31 19.05
C GLU A 520 -22.86 29.63 19.78
N THR A 521 -23.59 29.56 20.90
CA THR A 521 -23.86 30.72 21.76
C THR A 521 -22.62 31.13 22.56
N GLU A 522 -21.94 30.16 23.17
CA GLU A 522 -20.74 30.39 24.00
C GLU A 522 -19.55 30.92 23.18
N GLU A 523 -19.41 30.47 21.94
CA GLU A 523 -18.32 30.83 21.03
C GLU A 523 -18.79 31.82 19.93
N ALA A 524 -19.88 32.55 20.16
CA ALA A 524 -20.42 33.52 19.20
C ALA A 524 -19.38 34.57 18.77
N ASP A 525 -18.57 35.07 19.71
CA ASP A 525 -17.50 36.03 19.43
C ASP A 525 -16.36 35.43 18.58
N PHE A 526 -16.09 34.14 18.72
CA PHE A 526 -15.15 33.42 17.87
C PHE A 526 -15.72 33.27 16.46
N LEU A 527 -16.97 32.80 16.35
CA LEU A 527 -17.66 32.61 15.06
C LEU A 527 -17.86 33.91 14.28
N ALA A 528 -18.10 35.02 14.97
CA ALA A 528 -18.21 36.36 14.38
C ALA A 528 -16.87 36.88 13.82
N ARG A 529 -15.75 36.47 14.43
CA ARG A 529 -14.40 36.81 13.95
C ARG A 529 -13.91 35.88 12.83
N LEU A 530 -14.47 34.67 12.71
CA LEU A 530 -14.17 33.74 11.64
C LEU A 530 -14.51 34.35 10.26
N PRO A 531 -13.52 34.62 9.39
CA PRO A 531 -13.79 35.24 8.10
C PRO A 531 -14.54 34.30 7.16
N ARG A 532 -14.99 34.84 6.03
CA ARG A 532 -15.30 34.05 4.83
C ARG A 532 -14.11 34.14 3.89
N LEU A 533 -13.68 33.01 3.35
CA LEU A 533 -12.54 32.96 2.45
C LEU A 533 -13.00 32.86 0.99
N THR A 534 -12.36 33.64 0.12
CA THR A 534 -12.44 33.49 -1.33
C THR A 534 -11.07 33.08 -1.82
N THR A 535 -11.01 32.00 -2.61
CA THR A 535 -9.75 31.51 -3.16
C THR A 535 -9.81 31.58 -4.67
N THR A 536 -8.81 32.21 -5.28
CA THR A 536 -8.66 32.27 -6.73
C THR A 536 -7.36 31.58 -7.14
N VAL A 537 -7.43 30.77 -8.18
CA VAL A 537 -6.24 30.13 -8.77
C VAL A 537 -5.68 31.08 -9.83
N SER A 538 -4.43 31.49 -9.68
CA SER A 538 -3.73 32.33 -10.65
C SER A 538 -2.49 31.62 -11.18
N ARG A 539 -2.08 32.00 -12.39
CA ARG A 539 -0.85 31.52 -13.03
C ARG A 539 0.06 32.71 -13.24
N ASP A 540 1.30 32.58 -12.79
CA ASP A 540 2.33 33.62 -12.86
C ASP A 540 3.63 32.99 -13.39
N GLY A 541 3.91 33.21 -14.68
CA GLY A 541 4.93 32.48 -15.41
C GLY A 541 4.64 30.98 -15.49
N GLU A 542 5.60 30.17 -15.05
CA GLU A 542 5.43 28.71 -14.95
C GLU A 542 4.66 28.30 -13.69
N GLY A 543 4.61 29.12 -12.65
CA GLY A 543 4.01 28.75 -11.36
C GLY A 543 2.48 28.88 -11.31
N VAL A 544 1.82 27.89 -10.69
CA VAL A 544 0.41 27.96 -10.26
C VAL A 544 0.34 28.37 -8.79
N TRP A 545 -0.52 29.33 -8.49
CA TRP A 545 -0.67 29.96 -7.18
C TRP A 545 -2.13 29.96 -6.72
N LEU A 546 -2.34 29.87 -5.40
CA LEU A 546 -3.63 30.18 -4.77
C LEU A 546 -3.55 31.54 -4.08
N GLU A 547 -4.43 32.46 -4.47
CA GLU A 547 -4.65 33.71 -3.75
C GLU A 547 -5.86 33.53 -2.84
N VAL A 548 -5.63 33.53 -1.53
CA VAL A 548 -6.68 33.41 -0.53
C VAL A 548 -6.97 34.79 0.06
N ARG A 549 -8.21 35.26 -0.07
CA ARG A 549 -8.67 36.55 0.45
C ARG A 549 -9.74 36.34 1.51
N ALA A 550 -9.55 36.95 2.67
CA ALA A 550 -10.55 36.99 3.73
C ALA A 550 -11.48 38.21 3.56
N ASP A 551 -12.77 38.05 3.84
CA ASP A 551 -13.77 39.14 3.81
C ASP A 551 -13.55 40.22 4.89
N ARG A 552 -12.65 39.98 5.83
CA ARG A 552 -12.28 40.87 6.93
C ARG A 552 -10.83 40.61 7.36
N ALA A 553 -10.27 41.55 8.11
CA ALA A 553 -8.94 41.38 8.70
C ALA A 553 -8.91 40.20 9.68
N LEU A 554 -7.87 39.38 9.59
CA LEU A 554 -7.63 38.30 10.55
C LEU A 554 -7.16 38.88 11.90
N PRO A 555 -7.57 38.28 13.03
CA PRO A 555 -6.89 38.47 14.31
C PRO A 555 -5.38 38.22 14.19
N LYS A 556 -4.58 38.91 15.02
CA LYS A 556 -3.10 38.91 14.91
C LYS A 556 -2.47 37.52 15.07
N ASP A 557 -3.15 36.65 15.79
CA ASP A 557 -2.75 35.28 16.12
C ASP A 557 -3.23 34.26 15.07
N TRP A 558 -4.08 34.66 14.13
CA TRP A 558 -4.66 33.78 13.12
C TRP A 558 -3.88 33.84 11.81
N ARG A 559 -3.88 32.72 11.07
CA ARG A 559 -3.14 32.57 9.83
C ARG A 559 -4.00 31.91 8.76
N LEU A 560 -3.87 32.38 7.53
CA LEU A 560 -4.42 31.64 6.39
C LEU A 560 -3.62 30.37 6.20
N VAL A 561 -4.33 29.28 5.92
CA VAL A 561 -3.74 28.01 5.49
C VAL A 561 -4.34 27.63 4.15
N ALA A 562 -3.56 26.96 3.32
CA ALA A 562 -4.05 26.35 2.09
C ALA A 562 -3.39 25.00 1.90
N ARG A 563 -4.07 24.11 1.20
CA ARG A 563 -3.60 22.76 0.91
C ARG A 563 -4.17 22.25 -0.40
N VAL A 564 -3.48 21.28 -0.97
CA VAL A 564 -3.85 20.68 -2.26
C VAL A 564 -3.78 19.16 -2.20
N ARG A 565 -4.53 18.50 -3.07
CA ARG A 565 -4.44 17.06 -3.33
C ARG A 565 -4.70 16.81 -4.80
N LYS A 566 -4.22 15.69 -5.33
CA LYS A 566 -4.43 15.35 -6.74
C LYS A 566 -5.91 15.05 -7.06
N ASN A 567 -6.60 14.35 -6.16
CA ASN A 567 -8.03 14.04 -6.22
C ASN A 567 -8.55 13.63 -4.83
N ALA A 568 -9.86 13.42 -4.70
CA ALA A 568 -10.45 12.79 -3.53
C ALA A 568 -9.81 11.43 -3.25
N GLY A 569 -9.18 11.27 -2.09
CA GLY A 569 -8.45 10.07 -1.67
C GLY A 569 -6.92 10.14 -1.84
N SER A 570 -6.40 11.17 -2.52
CA SER A 570 -4.95 11.42 -2.54
C SER A 570 -4.47 12.11 -1.25
N LYS A 571 -3.18 11.92 -0.92
CA LYS A 571 -2.50 12.62 0.18
C LYS A 571 -2.70 14.13 0.08
N THR A 572 -3.14 14.72 1.18
CA THR A 572 -3.28 16.16 1.33
C THR A 572 -1.91 16.79 1.61
N VAL A 573 -1.53 17.81 0.84
CA VAL A 573 -0.25 18.52 0.97
C VAL A 573 -0.50 19.95 1.45
N PRO A 574 -0.04 20.34 2.64
CA PRO A 574 -0.11 21.72 3.09
C PRO A 574 0.80 22.60 2.26
N LEU A 575 0.33 23.81 1.92
CA LEU A 575 1.10 24.78 1.16
C LEU A 575 1.72 25.84 2.07
N THR A 576 2.92 26.27 1.71
CA THR A 576 3.58 27.40 2.38
C THR A 576 3.23 28.70 1.66
N MET A 577 2.80 29.71 2.43
CA MET A 577 2.54 31.05 1.91
C MET A 577 3.85 31.75 1.54
N LYS A 578 3.92 32.33 0.34
CA LYS A 578 5.00 33.20 -0.16
C LYS A 578 4.37 34.46 -0.73
N GLU A 579 4.80 35.63 -0.25
CA GLU A 579 4.33 36.94 -0.76
C GLU A 579 2.80 37.08 -0.79
N GLY A 580 2.10 36.51 0.21
CA GLY A 580 0.63 36.56 0.30
C GLY A 580 -0.12 35.56 -0.60
N ARG A 581 0.58 34.67 -1.31
CA ARG A 581 0.01 33.62 -2.16
C ARG A 581 0.54 32.24 -1.75
N PHE A 582 -0.16 31.16 -2.07
CA PHE A 582 0.30 29.79 -1.80
C PHE A 582 0.77 29.13 -3.09
N TYR A 583 2.02 28.68 -3.11
CA TYR A 583 2.60 28.05 -4.30
C TYR A 583 2.12 26.59 -4.44
N VAL A 584 1.52 26.24 -5.58
CA VAL A 584 1.05 24.87 -5.84
C VAL A 584 2.11 24.04 -6.59
N GLY A 585 2.77 24.63 -7.58
CA GLY A 585 3.74 23.96 -8.45
C GLY A 585 3.70 24.49 -9.88
N ASP A 586 4.66 24.09 -10.72
CA ASP A 586 4.80 24.62 -12.08
C ASP A 586 3.78 24.02 -13.07
N ASN A 587 3.37 22.77 -12.86
CA ASN A 587 2.35 22.14 -13.69
C ASN A 587 1.62 21.02 -12.94
N PRO A 588 0.77 21.37 -11.95
CA PRO A 588 0.11 20.38 -11.11
C PRO A 588 -0.99 19.57 -11.84
N GLY A 589 -1.29 19.88 -13.11
CA GLY A 589 -2.38 19.22 -13.82
C GLY A 589 -3.75 19.62 -13.26
N SER A 590 -4.63 18.65 -13.03
CA SER A 590 -5.87 18.83 -12.26
C SER A 590 -5.59 18.52 -10.79
N PHE A 591 -6.08 19.37 -9.90
CA PHE A 591 -5.91 19.22 -8.46
C PHE A 591 -7.11 19.79 -7.71
N ASP A 592 -7.38 19.24 -6.52
CA ASP A 592 -8.28 19.86 -5.57
C ASP A 592 -7.48 20.78 -4.64
N TYR A 593 -8.07 21.90 -4.25
CA TYR A 593 -7.52 22.83 -3.30
C TYR A 593 -8.54 23.20 -2.23
N GLN A 594 -8.04 23.62 -1.07
CA GLN A 594 -8.83 24.06 0.05
C GLN A 594 -8.08 25.15 0.79
N ALA A 595 -8.81 26.15 1.27
CA ALA A 595 -8.27 27.23 2.08
C ALA A 595 -8.97 27.25 3.44
N GLY A 596 -8.28 27.79 4.43
CA GLY A 596 -8.74 27.81 5.80
C GLY A 596 -8.05 28.85 6.67
N VAL A 597 -8.40 28.81 7.95
CA VAL A 597 -7.82 29.62 9.00
C VAL A 597 -7.30 28.70 10.10
N ASP A 598 -6.00 28.78 10.34
CA ASP A 598 -5.38 28.30 11.57
C ASP A 598 -5.52 29.40 12.62
N PHE A 599 -6.36 29.14 13.63
CA PHE A 599 -6.65 30.06 14.72
C PHE A 599 -6.02 29.61 16.05
N ASN A 600 -5.47 28.40 16.11
CA ASN A 600 -4.85 27.84 17.29
C ASN A 600 -3.92 26.68 16.88
N ARG A 601 -2.63 26.78 17.24
CA ARG A 601 -1.62 25.77 16.91
C ARG A 601 -1.88 24.40 17.54
N ASP A 602 -2.66 24.36 18.60
CA ASP A 602 -2.98 23.15 19.36
C ASP A 602 -4.32 22.53 18.93
N ALA A 603 -4.89 22.97 17.80
CA ALA A 603 -6.11 22.42 17.20
C ALA A 603 -5.97 22.32 15.66
N TYR A 604 -6.86 21.54 15.05
CA TYR A 604 -6.95 21.52 13.59
C TYR A 604 -7.50 22.86 13.06
N PRO A 605 -7.05 23.30 11.88
CA PRO A 605 -7.53 24.54 11.28
C PRO A 605 -9.00 24.42 10.88
N PHE A 606 -9.72 25.55 10.86
CA PHE A 606 -10.99 25.63 10.16
C PHE A 606 -10.71 25.70 8.66
N VAL A 607 -11.40 24.92 7.83
CA VAL A 607 -11.24 24.97 6.38
C VAL A 607 -12.59 25.05 5.66
N GLU A 608 -12.60 25.73 4.53
CA GLU A 608 -13.74 25.77 3.60
C GLU A 608 -13.86 24.45 2.82
N THR A 609 -14.83 24.30 1.93
CA THR A 609 -14.96 23.07 1.15
C THR A 609 -13.84 22.89 0.11
N TRP A 610 -13.54 21.65 -0.27
CA TRP A 610 -12.67 21.36 -1.41
C TRP A 610 -13.24 21.89 -2.74
N HIS A 611 -12.36 22.46 -3.56
CA HIS A 611 -12.66 22.92 -4.92
C HIS A 611 -11.68 22.33 -5.91
N THR A 612 -12.11 22.03 -7.13
CA THR A 612 -11.24 21.48 -8.18
C THR A 612 -10.78 22.59 -9.13
N ALA A 613 -9.49 22.61 -9.44
CA ALA A 613 -8.86 23.48 -10.43
C ALA A 613 -8.21 22.66 -11.54
N HIS A 614 -8.13 23.24 -12.74
CA HIS A 614 -7.44 22.64 -13.89
C HIS A 614 -6.40 23.65 -14.39
N SER A 615 -5.13 23.28 -14.37
CA SER A 615 -4.02 24.13 -14.83
C SER A 615 -4.07 24.48 -16.34
N GLY A 616 -4.95 23.83 -17.12
CA GLY A 616 -4.99 23.91 -18.58
C GLY A 616 -6.00 24.88 -19.20
N LYS A 617 -6.76 25.68 -18.44
CA LYS A 617 -7.72 26.64 -19.02
C LYS A 617 -7.65 27.99 -18.30
N SER A 618 -6.98 28.96 -18.93
CA SER A 618 -7.28 30.39 -18.75
C SER A 618 -8.37 30.79 -19.73
#